data_AF-A0A484D1Y4-F1
#
_entry.id   AF-A0A484D1Y4-F1
#
_cell.length_a   1.000
_cell.length_b   1.000
_cell.length_c   1.000
_cell.angle_alpha   90.00
_cell.angle_beta   90.00
_cell.angle_gamma   90.00
#
_symmetry.space_group_name_H-M   'P 1'
#
loop_
_entity.id
_entity.type
_entity.pdbx_description
1 polymer ?
#
loop_
_entity_poly.entity_id
_entity_poly.type
_entity_poly.pdbx_seq_one_letter_code
_entity_poly.pdbx_strand_id
1 'polypeptide(L)'
;MEEKIQEWLRIKKQQEKHEQLVKLSKEEEEIQRQREKQTEIEQKAQQKYKDWLQKKNQEKIEMEKKEKEKAVLKEEQEKERHKRAEEKFKEWLAKANEKSRASPKSPCYPTSPYDKSYPSPSFCNPIPWKPIHVPPPETSLNKTPGKKTTKISTNQQRKCQQSPSTAFRLRNSARAAQLLQKR
;
A
#
# COMPACT_ATOMS: atom_id res chain seq x y z
N MET A 1 -73.19 50.18 -44.74
CA MET A 1 -72.73 49.48 -43.52
C MET A 1 -71.66 48.45 -43.87
N GLU A 2 -71.78 47.82 -45.02
CA GLU A 2 -70.89 46.79 -45.58
C GLU A 2 -69.42 47.21 -45.68
N GLU A 3 -69.11 48.45 -46.09
CA GLU A 3 -67.71 48.90 -46.25
C GLU A 3 -66.95 48.92 -44.91
N LYS A 4 -67.59 49.34 -43.82
CA LYS A 4 -66.97 49.32 -42.48
C LYS A 4 -66.69 47.89 -41.99
N ILE A 5 -67.54 46.94 -42.35
CA ILE A 5 -67.37 45.53 -41.99
C ILE A 5 -66.17 44.95 -42.75
N GLN A 6 -66.01 45.29 -44.04
CA GLN A 6 -64.85 44.85 -44.83
C GLN A 6 -63.53 45.45 -44.33
N GLU A 7 -63.50 46.73 -43.99
CA GLU A 7 -62.34 47.40 -43.41
C GLU A 7 -61.90 46.72 -42.10
N TRP A 8 -62.86 46.43 -41.21
CA TRP A 8 -62.61 45.76 -39.93
C TRP A 8 -62.06 44.34 -40.13
N LEU A 9 -62.61 43.57 -41.07
CA LEU A 9 -62.09 42.23 -41.39
C LEU A 9 -60.64 42.29 -41.90
N ARG A 10 -60.29 43.31 -42.68
CA ARG A 10 -58.93 43.50 -43.20
C ARG A 10 -57.94 43.81 -42.08
N ILE A 11 -58.30 44.71 -41.18
CA ILE A 11 -57.51 45.06 -40.00
C ILE A 11 -57.33 43.83 -39.10
N LYS A 12 -58.41 43.08 -38.84
CA LYS A 12 -58.34 41.88 -37.98
C LYS A 12 -57.42 40.81 -38.55
N LYS A 13 -57.48 40.59 -39.87
CA LYS A 13 -56.58 39.66 -40.57
C LYS A 13 -55.11 40.11 -40.53
N GLN A 14 -54.85 41.42 -40.61
CA GLN A 14 -53.48 41.94 -40.46
C GLN A 14 -52.96 41.78 -39.03
N GLN A 15 -53.81 42.03 -38.02
CA GLN A 15 -53.46 41.86 -36.62
C GLN A 15 -53.11 40.40 -36.31
N GLU A 16 -53.91 39.44 -36.78
CA GLU A 16 -53.64 38.01 -36.60
C GLU A 16 -52.32 37.59 -37.26
N LYS A 17 -52.05 38.04 -38.49
CA LYS A 17 -50.76 37.78 -39.16
C LYS A 17 -49.59 38.34 -38.39
N HIS A 18 -49.71 39.56 -37.86
CA HIS A 18 -48.66 40.18 -37.07
C HIS A 18 -48.41 39.39 -35.77
N GLU A 19 -49.47 38.99 -35.06
CA GLU A 19 -49.34 38.16 -33.86
C GLU A 19 -48.69 36.80 -34.16
N GLN A 20 -49.02 36.17 -35.28
CA GLN A 20 -48.39 34.92 -35.70
C GLN A 20 -46.90 35.10 -35.98
N LEU A 21 -46.51 36.16 -36.69
CA LEU A 21 -45.09 36.47 -36.96
C LEU A 21 -44.31 36.73 -35.66
N VAL A 22 -44.90 37.49 -34.73
CA VAL A 22 -44.27 37.74 -33.42
C VAL A 22 -44.13 36.46 -32.61
N LYS A 23 -45.11 35.56 -32.65
CA LYS A 23 -45.02 34.25 -31.98
C LYS A 23 -43.89 33.40 -32.55
N LEU A 24 -43.80 33.29 -33.88
CA LEU A 24 -42.75 32.53 -34.56
C LEU A 24 -41.36 33.10 -34.26
N SER A 25 -41.20 34.42 -34.33
CA SER A 25 -39.91 35.06 -34.03
C SER A 25 -39.45 34.80 -32.59
N LYS A 26 -40.37 34.80 -31.62
CA LYS A 26 -40.06 34.46 -30.21
C LYS A 26 -39.70 32.98 -30.03
N GLU A 27 -40.38 32.09 -30.74
CA GLU A 27 -40.09 30.66 -30.69
C GLU A 27 -38.72 30.35 -31.30
N GLU A 28 -38.39 30.96 -32.43
CA GLU A 28 -37.06 30.86 -33.05
C GLU A 28 -35.95 31.37 -32.13
N GLU A 29 -36.15 32.52 -31.48
CA GLU A 29 -35.19 33.08 -30.51
C GLU A 29 -34.98 32.13 -29.31
N GLU A 30 -36.05 31.53 -28.78
CA GLU A 30 -35.95 30.59 -27.67
C GLU A 30 -35.24 29.29 -28.09
N ILE A 31 -35.55 28.76 -29.27
CA ILE A 31 -34.84 27.59 -29.84
C ILE A 31 -33.36 27.90 -30.00
N GLN A 32 -33.02 29.08 -30.52
CA GLN A 32 -31.64 29.51 -30.70
C GLN A 32 -30.91 29.61 -29.35
N ARG A 33 -31.53 30.24 -28.36
CA ARG A 33 -31.01 30.33 -26.99
C ARG A 33 -30.80 28.95 -26.36
N GLN A 34 -31.70 28.00 -26.61
CA GLN A 34 -31.56 26.63 -26.10
C GLN A 34 -30.40 25.89 -26.78
N ARG A 35 -30.22 26.04 -28.09
CA ARG A 35 -29.08 25.47 -28.81
C ARG A 35 -27.77 26.01 -28.29
N GLU A 36 -27.67 27.33 -28.11
CA GLU A 36 -26.47 27.97 -27.57
C GLU A 36 -26.13 27.41 -26.18
N LYS A 37 -27.10 27.32 -25.28
CA LYS A 37 -26.91 26.69 -23.96
C LYS A 37 -26.41 25.25 -24.06
N GLN A 38 -26.96 24.44 -24.96
CA GLN A 38 -26.52 23.06 -25.15
C GLN A 38 -25.06 23.01 -25.64
N THR A 39 -24.71 23.84 -26.63
CA THR A 39 -23.33 23.89 -27.14
C THR A 39 -22.34 24.36 -26.08
N GLU A 40 -22.72 25.32 -25.23
CA GLU A 40 -21.86 25.79 -24.12
C GLU A 40 -21.64 24.69 -23.08
N ILE A 41 -22.69 23.92 -22.73
CA ILE A 41 -22.58 22.79 -21.82
C ILE A 41 -21.67 21.71 -22.41
N GLU A 42 -21.83 21.39 -23.69
CA GLU A 42 -21.00 20.39 -24.37
C GLU A 42 -19.54 20.83 -24.42
N GLN A 43 -19.26 22.08 -24.81
CA GLN A 43 -17.91 22.63 -24.82
C GLN A 43 -17.28 22.62 -23.43
N LYS A 44 -18.02 23.01 -22.38
CA LYS A 44 -17.56 22.93 -20.99
C LYS A 44 -17.25 21.48 -20.59
N ALA A 45 -18.10 20.54 -20.94
CA ALA A 45 -17.88 19.12 -20.64
C ALA A 45 -16.64 18.57 -21.36
N GLN A 46 -16.48 18.89 -22.64
CA GLN A 46 -15.30 18.51 -23.43
C GLN A 46 -14.01 19.11 -22.85
N GLN A 47 -14.04 20.39 -22.45
CA GLN A 47 -12.89 21.03 -21.84
C GLN A 47 -12.53 20.37 -20.51
N LYS A 48 -13.51 20.12 -19.64
CA LYS A 48 -13.29 19.43 -18.36
C LYS A 48 -12.73 18.02 -18.56
N TYR A 49 -13.19 17.30 -19.57
CA TYR A 49 -12.67 15.99 -19.91
C TYR A 49 -11.21 16.05 -20.38
N LYS A 50 -10.88 17.01 -21.25
CA LYS A 50 -9.50 17.24 -21.71
C LYS A 50 -8.56 17.58 -20.55
N ASP A 51 -8.96 18.50 -19.69
CA ASP A 51 -8.19 18.90 -18.51
C ASP A 51 -7.97 17.71 -17.56
N TRP A 52 -9.02 16.92 -17.33
CA TRP A 52 -8.94 15.71 -16.51
C TRP A 52 -7.99 14.67 -17.11
N LEU A 53 -8.06 14.46 -18.42
CA LEU A 53 -7.19 13.52 -19.13
C LEU A 53 -5.71 13.97 -19.06
N GLN A 54 -5.44 15.26 -19.25
CA GLN A 54 -4.10 15.82 -19.10
C GLN A 54 -3.57 15.61 -17.67
N LYS A 55 -4.38 15.93 -16.66
CA LYS A 55 -4.01 15.71 -15.26
C LYS A 55 -3.72 14.24 -14.96
N LYS A 56 -4.52 13.33 -15.50
CA LYS A 56 -4.30 11.88 -15.32
C LYS A 56 -3.03 11.39 -16.01
N ASN A 57 -2.70 11.91 -17.18
CA ASN A 57 -1.45 11.57 -17.86
C ASN A 57 -0.23 12.12 -17.12
N GLN A 58 -0.29 13.36 -16.63
CA GLN A 58 0.76 13.96 -15.81
C GLN A 58 1.01 13.13 -14.53
N GLU A 59 -0.06 12.76 -13.82
CA GLU A 59 0.03 11.91 -12.62
C GLU A 59 0.71 10.56 -12.92
N LYS A 60 0.37 9.92 -14.06
CA LYS A 60 1.03 8.67 -14.48
C LYS A 60 2.53 8.86 -14.76
N ILE A 61 2.88 9.92 -15.48
CA ILE A 61 4.28 10.23 -15.82
C ILE A 61 5.08 10.53 -14.54
N GLU A 62 4.53 11.29 -13.61
CA GLU A 62 5.19 11.58 -12.33
C GLU A 62 5.38 10.32 -11.48
N MET A 63 4.39 9.43 -11.44
CA MET A 63 4.49 8.17 -10.72
C MET A 63 5.56 7.26 -11.33
N GLU A 64 5.58 7.14 -12.66
CA GLU A 64 6.61 6.37 -13.37
C GLU A 64 8.01 6.96 -13.15
N LYS A 65 8.14 8.29 -13.19
CA LYS A 65 9.41 8.97 -12.92
C LYS A 65 9.90 8.70 -11.49
N LYS A 66 9.01 8.82 -10.49
CA LYS A 66 9.33 8.51 -9.09
C LYS A 66 9.72 7.04 -8.90
N GLU A 67 9.08 6.12 -9.62
CA GLU A 67 9.44 4.71 -9.57
C GLU A 67 10.82 4.44 -10.18
N LYS A 68 11.12 5.05 -11.33
CA LYS A 68 12.45 4.99 -11.96
C LYS A 68 13.53 5.57 -11.05
N GLU A 69 13.31 6.74 -10.46
CA GLU A 69 14.25 7.35 -9.51
C GLU A 69 14.50 6.46 -8.29
N LYS A 70 13.44 5.84 -7.74
CA LYS A 70 13.57 4.87 -6.64
C LYS A 70 14.32 3.60 -7.06
N ALA A 71 14.11 3.12 -8.27
CA ALA A 71 14.81 1.96 -8.80
C ALA A 71 16.31 2.25 -8.97
N VAL A 72 16.65 3.41 -9.54
CA VAL A 72 18.04 3.87 -9.69
C VAL A 72 18.71 4.04 -8.32
N LEU A 73 18.04 4.64 -7.35
CA LEU A 73 18.58 4.80 -6.00
C LEU A 73 18.84 3.45 -5.31
N LYS A 74 17.95 2.46 -5.49
CA LYS A 74 18.15 1.10 -4.97
C LYS A 74 19.31 0.39 -5.67
N GLU A 75 19.41 0.51 -6.98
CA GLU A 75 20.50 -0.06 -7.76
C GLU A 75 21.85 0.53 -7.35
N GLU A 76 21.92 1.85 -7.11
CA GLU A 76 23.13 2.50 -6.61
C GLU A 76 23.51 2.02 -5.20
N GLN A 77 22.52 1.89 -4.30
CA GLN A 77 22.74 1.35 -2.96
C GLN A 77 23.24 -0.10 -3.00
N GLU A 78 22.70 -0.92 -3.90
CA GLU A 78 23.14 -2.31 -4.07
C GLU A 78 24.56 -2.38 -4.63
N LYS A 79 24.89 -1.56 -5.63
CA LYS A 79 26.25 -1.41 -6.16
C LYS A 79 27.24 -0.96 -5.08
N GLU A 80 26.85 -0.04 -4.20
CA GLU A 80 27.69 0.41 -3.08
C GLU A 80 27.93 -0.73 -2.08
N ARG A 81 26.88 -1.50 -1.72
CA ARG A 81 27.01 -2.68 -0.86
C ARG A 81 27.92 -3.73 -1.48
N HIS A 82 27.78 -3.97 -2.78
CA HIS A 82 28.62 -4.90 -3.53
C HIS A 82 30.09 -4.48 -3.49
N LYS A 83 30.39 -3.22 -3.86
CA LYS A 83 31.76 -2.69 -3.82
C LYS A 83 32.38 -2.81 -2.43
N ARG A 84 31.64 -2.47 -1.38
CA ARG A 84 32.12 -2.60 0.01
C ARG A 84 32.44 -4.05 0.37
N ALA A 85 31.62 -5.01 -0.07
CA ALA A 85 31.87 -6.43 0.15
C ALA A 85 33.10 -6.92 -0.64
N GLU A 86 33.25 -6.50 -1.89
CA GLU A 86 34.41 -6.84 -2.72
C GLU A 86 35.72 -6.28 -2.15
N GLU A 87 35.71 -5.03 -1.68
CA GLU A 87 36.87 -4.42 -1.00
C GLU A 87 37.24 -5.21 0.26
N LYS A 88 36.26 -5.55 1.10
CA LYS A 88 36.48 -6.38 2.29
C LYS A 88 37.00 -7.77 1.95
N PHE A 89 36.51 -8.37 0.88
CA PHE A 89 36.99 -9.66 0.40
C PHE A 89 38.44 -9.57 -0.09
N LYS A 90 38.80 -8.53 -0.84
CA LYS A 90 40.19 -8.30 -1.29
C LYS A 90 41.13 -8.05 -0.10
N GLU A 91 40.72 -7.25 0.88
CA GLU A 91 41.47 -7.05 2.12
C GLU A 91 41.70 -8.38 2.85
N TRP A 92 40.68 -9.23 2.92
CA TRP A 92 40.78 -10.54 3.55
C TRP A 92 41.73 -11.47 2.80
N LEU A 93 41.66 -11.51 1.46
CA LEU A 93 42.60 -12.29 0.63
C LEU A 93 44.05 -11.82 0.82
N ALA A 94 44.28 -10.50 0.87
CA ALA A 94 45.60 -9.95 1.13
C ALA A 94 46.14 -10.41 2.49
N LYS A 95 45.33 -10.30 3.56
CA LYS A 95 45.71 -10.76 4.91
C LYS A 95 45.89 -12.28 5.00
N ALA A 96 45.09 -13.07 4.29
CA ALA A 96 45.22 -14.52 4.27
C ALA A 96 46.52 -14.96 3.57
N ASN A 97 46.87 -14.31 2.45
CA ASN A 97 48.11 -14.56 1.73
C ASN A 97 49.35 -14.10 2.51
N GLU A 98 49.26 -12.99 3.26
CA GLU A 98 50.33 -12.56 4.16
C GLU A 98 50.58 -13.59 5.27
N LYS A 99 49.51 -14.09 5.91
CA LYS A 99 49.60 -15.11 6.96
C LYS A 99 50.10 -16.46 6.45
N SER A 100 49.74 -16.87 5.23
CA SER A 100 50.23 -18.13 4.66
C SER A 100 51.71 -18.06 4.30
N ARG A 101 52.22 -16.90 3.86
CA ARG A 101 53.66 -16.68 3.66
C ARG A 101 54.45 -16.52 4.96
N ALA A 102 53.81 -16.02 6.02
CA ALA A 102 54.43 -15.85 7.33
C ALA A 102 54.37 -17.11 8.22
N SER A 103 53.72 -18.19 7.78
CA SER A 103 53.60 -19.42 8.57
C SER A 103 54.85 -20.30 8.42
N PRO A 104 55.62 -20.54 9.50
CA PRO A 104 56.56 -21.65 9.54
C PRO A 104 55.75 -22.95 9.45
N LYS A 105 56.18 -23.90 8.61
CA LYS A 105 55.60 -25.26 8.48
C LYS A 105 55.14 -25.78 9.84
N SER A 106 53.83 -25.98 10.01
CA SER A 106 53.24 -26.39 11.27
C SER A 106 53.74 -27.80 11.67
N PRO A 107 54.19 -28.00 12.93
CA PRO A 107 54.44 -29.34 13.47
C PRO A 107 53.15 -30.18 13.47
N CYS A 108 53.27 -31.43 13.05
CA CYS A 108 52.21 -32.43 13.11
C CYS A 108 51.61 -32.49 14.53
N TYR A 109 50.30 -32.33 14.66
CA TYR A 109 49.62 -32.41 15.96
C TYR A 109 49.72 -33.85 16.51
N PRO A 110 50.04 -34.05 17.80
CA PRO A 110 49.99 -35.37 18.40
C PRO A 110 48.54 -35.80 18.61
N THR A 111 48.21 -37.00 18.15
CA THR A 111 46.94 -37.68 18.42
C THR A 111 46.65 -37.67 19.92
N SER A 112 45.50 -37.11 20.31
CA SER A 112 45.08 -36.94 21.71
C SER A 112 45.03 -38.30 22.45
N PRO A 113 45.47 -38.37 23.73
CA PRO A 113 45.49 -39.63 24.50
C PRO A 113 44.10 -40.19 24.84
N TYR A 114 43.04 -39.43 24.60
CA TYR A 114 41.67 -39.76 25.01
C TYR A 114 40.83 -40.39 23.88
N ASP A 115 41.42 -40.62 22.71
CA ASP A 115 40.72 -41.05 21.49
C ASP A 115 40.15 -42.49 21.55
N LYS A 116 40.45 -43.25 22.61
CA LYS A 116 40.14 -44.70 22.67
C LYS A 116 39.40 -45.18 23.92
N SER A 117 39.16 -44.30 24.89
CA SER A 117 38.80 -44.73 26.26
C SER A 117 37.40 -44.36 26.73
N TYR A 118 36.64 -43.58 25.95
CA TYR A 118 35.28 -43.20 26.32
C TYR A 118 34.27 -44.05 25.54
N PRO A 119 33.32 -44.72 26.22
CA PRO A 119 32.21 -45.34 25.51
C PRO A 119 31.44 -44.24 24.79
N SER A 120 31.10 -44.47 23.52
CA SER A 120 30.28 -43.56 22.73
C SER A 120 29.02 -43.20 23.53
N PRO A 121 28.63 -41.91 23.59
CA PRO A 121 27.44 -41.50 24.33
C PRO A 121 26.24 -42.36 23.96
N SER A 122 25.52 -42.86 24.97
CA SER A 122 24.36 -43.75 24.77
C SER A 122 23.22 -43.10 23.99
N PHE A 123 23.21 -41.76 23.92
CA PHE A 123 22.28 -40.99 23.11
C PHE A 123 23.02 -39.85 22.43
N CYS A 124 23.05 -39.86 21.10
CA CYS A 124 23.50 -38.74 20.28
C CYS A 124 22.29 -38.21 19.51
N ASN A 125 21.96 -36.93 19.67
CA ASN A 125 20.87 -36.31 18.91
C ASN A 125 21.29 -36.23 17.43
N PRO A 126 20.67 -36.98 16.51
CA PRO A 126 21.11 -37.05 15.13
C PRO A 126 20.95 -35.72 14.38
N ILE A 127 20.14 -34.80 14.92
CA ILE A 127 19.91 -33.47 14.35
C ILE A 127 20.09 -32.44 15.48
N PRO A 128 21.29 -31.86 15.66
CA PRO A 128 21.58 -31.01 16.81
C PRO A 128 20.75 -29.71 16.84
N TRP A 129 20.20 -29.29 15.69
CA TRP A 129 19.31 -28.13 15.59
C TRP A 129 17.82 -28.45 15.77
N LYS A 130 17.44 -29.72 15.96
CA LYS A 130 16.06 -30.10 16.21
C LYS A 130 15.81 -30.23 17.72
N PRO A 131 14.82 -29.52 18.28
CA PRO A 131 14.44 -29.67 19.68
C PRO A 131 14.05 -31.12 19.98
N ILE A 132 14.58 -31.67 21.07
CA ILE A 132 14.25 -33.02 21.53
C ILE A 132 12.80 -33.01 22.03
N HIS A 133 11.96 -33.90 21.52
CA HIS A 133 10.57 -34.00 21.93
C HIS A 133 10.49 -34.63 23.33
N VAL A 134 10.19 -33.80 24.34
CA VAL A 134 9.93 -34.26 25.71
C VAL A 134 8.44 -34.55 25.82
N PRO A 135 8.01 -35.79 26.11
CA PRO A 135 6.59 -36.08 26.28
C PRO A 135 6.02 -35.30 27.47
N PRO A 136 4.77 -34.80 27.39
CA PRO A 136 4.10 -34.15 28.52
C PRO A 136 4.03 -35.11 29.72
N PRO A 137 4.24 -34.63 30.96
CA PRO A 137 4.13 -35.48 32.13
C PRO A 137 2.70 -36.03 32.25
N GLU A 138 2.58 -37.35 32.41
CA GLU A 138 1.29 -38.00 32.60
C GLU A 138 0.61 -37.45 33.86
N THR A 139 -0.59 -36.90 33.71
CA THR A 139 -1.42 -36.45 34.82
C THR A 139 -2.04 -37.67 35.51
N SER A 140 -1.27 -38.36 36.35
CA SER A 140 -1.82 -39.30 37.31
C SER A 140 -2.21 -38.56 38.59
N LEU A 141 -3.52 -38.41 38.79
CA LEU A 141 -4.12 -38.07 40.08
C LEU A 141 -3.87 -39.24 41.03
N ASN A 142 -2.99 -39.12 42.05
CA ASN A 142 -3.09 -39.86 43.32
C ASN A 142 -2.16 -39.29 44.43
N LYS A 143 -2.77 -38.49 45.31
CA LYS A 143 -2.63 -38.33 46.78
C LYS A 143 -1.27 -38.60 47.51
N THR A 144 -0.66 -37.48 47.96
CA THR A 144 -0.12 -37.15 49.33
C THR A 144 1.13 -37.90 49.91
N PRO A 145 1.80 -37.38 50.98
CA PRO A 145 2.56 -36.13 51.06
C PRO A 145 3.95 -36.33 51.74
N GLY A 146 5.02 -35.70 51.27
CA GLY A 146 6.33 -35.87 51.92
C GLY A 146 7.42 -34.87 51.56
N LYS A 147 7.55 -33.84 52.40
CA LYS A 147 8.73 -32.99 52.64
C LYS A 147 9.18 -32.02 51.52
N LYS A 148 8.98 -30.75 51.85
CA LYS A 148 9.49 -29.55 51.20
C LYS A 148 11.02 -29.45 51.38
N THR A 149 11.74 -29.14 50.30
CA THR A 149 12.92 -28.26 50.35
C THR A 149 12.82 -27.22 49.23
N THR A 150 12.63 -25.98 49.70
CA THR A 150 13.18 -24.71 49.22
C THR A 150 13.31 -24.46 47.72
N LYS A 151 12.39 -23.61 47.26
CA LYS A 151 12.39 -22.80 46.05
C LYS A 151 13.76 -22.14 45.80
N ILE A 152 14.40 -22.42 44.67
CA ILE A 152 15.28 -21.44 44.01
C ILE A 152 14.57 -20.97 42.75
N SER A 153 14.03 -19.76 42.89
CA SER A 153 13.52 -18.91 41.83
C SER A 153 14.65 -18.54 40.88
N THR A 154 14.51 -18.89 39.61
CA THR A 154 15.17 -18.21 38.48
C THR A 154 14.11 -17.73 37.50
N ASN A 155 13.21 -16.89 38.00
CA ASN A 155 12.47 -15.97 37.15
C ASN A 155 13.01 -14.56 37.42
N GLN A 156 14.11 -14.21 36.76
CA GLN A 156 14.54 -12.83 36.63
C GLN A 156 14.16 -12.31 35.25
N GLN A 157 13.14 -11.47 35.28
CA GLN A 157 12.77 -10.52 34.25
C GLN A 157 13.99 -9.71 33.80
N ARG A 158 14.15 -9.52 32.48
CA ARG A 158 14.61 -8.23 31.96
C ARG A 158 13.45 -7.55 31.26
N LYS A 159 12.94 -6.50 31.90
CA LYS A 159 12.10 -5.45 31.30
C LYS A 159 13.00 -4.49 30.50
N CYS A 160 12.58 -4.16 29.27
CA CYS A 160 12.77 -2.86 28.64
C CYS A 160 11.48 -2.64 27.82
N GLN A 161 10.46 -2.06 28.44
CA GLN A 161 10.10 -0.64 28.43
C GLN A 161 9.05 -0.34 27.35
N GLN A 162 8.08 0.45 27.77
CA GLN A 162 6.81 0.71 27.12
C GLN A 162 6.98 1.63 25.91
N SER A 163 6.11 1.49 24.91
CA SER A 163 5.81 2.55 23.94
C SER A 163 4.29 2.57 23.72
N PRO A 164 3.68 3.76 23.59
CA PRO A 164 2.26 3.95 23.87
C PRO A 164 1.34 3.51 22.73
N SER A 165 0.12 3.21 23.16
CA SER A 165 -1.12 3.02 22.41
C SER A 165 -1.32 3.97 21.23
N THR A 166 -1.72 3.43 20.08
CA THR A 166 -2.79 4.03 19.25
C THR A 166 -3.69 2.93 18.71
N ALA A 167 -4.76 2.64 19.45
CA ALA A 167 -5.95 2.00 18.91
C ALA A 167 -6.67 3.02 18.01
N PHE A 168 -6.59 2.86 16.69
CA PHE A 168 -7.50 3.57 15.78
C PHE A 168 -8.87 2.87 15.83
N ARG A 169 -9.73 3.33 16.74
CA ARG A 169 -11.18 3.16 16.61
C ARG A 169 -11.63 3.99 15.41
N LEU A 170 -12.08 3.34 14.34
CA LEU A 170 -12.90 4.01 13.35
C LEU A 170 -14.35 3.92 13.81
N ARG A 171 -14.86 4.98 14.48
CA ARG A 171 -16.28 5.15 14.76
C ARG A 171 -16.77 6.49 14.18
N ASN A 172 -17.63 6.35 13.18
CA ASN A 172 -18.75 7.21 12.78
C ASN A 172 -18.48 8.54 12.04
N SER A 173 -19.02 8.62 10.82
CA SER A 173 -20.04 9.63 10.53
C SER A 173 -21.06 9.06 9.56
N ALA A 174 -22.24 8.73 10.09
CA ALA A 174 -23.46 8.72 9.32
C ALA A 174 -23.90 10.18 9.14
N ARG A 175 -24.04 10.63 7.90
CA ARG A 175 -25.00 11.69 7.55
C ARG A 175 -26.01 11.12 6.59
N ALA A 176 -27.21 10.95 7.14
CA ALA A 176 -28.44 10.78 6.40
C ALA A 176 -28.67 11.99 5.48
N ALA A 177 -28.98 11.72 4.22
CA ALA A 177 -29.77 12.60 3.37
C ALA A 177 -30.93 11.77 2.83
N GLN A 178 -32.12 12.32 3.02
CA GLN A 178 -33.42 11.66 2.89
C GLN A 178 -33.71 11.27 1.43
N LEU A 179 -34.13 10.02 1.24
CA LEU A 179 -34.71 9.56 -0.02
C LEU A 179 -36.23 9.61 0.13
N LEU A 180 -36.82 10.74 -0.27
CA LEU A 180 -38.26 10.88 -0.48
C LEU A 180 -38.63 10.14 -1.77
N GLN A 181 -39.18 8.94 -1.65
CA GLN A 181 -39.97 8.35 -2.73
C GLN A 181 -41.40 8.89 -2.64
N LYS A 182 -41.79 9.71 -3.62
CA LYS A 182 -43.17 9.86 -4.03
C LYS A 182 -43.46 8.80 -5.09
N ARG A 183 -44.42 7.92 -4.83
CA ARG A 183 -45.38 7.38 -5.79
C ARG A 183 -46.53 6.76 -5.02
#